data_AF-A0A183EWV0-F1
#
_entry.id   AF-A0A183EWV0-F1
#
_cell.length_a   1.000
_cell.length_b   1.000
_cell.length_c   1.000
_cell.angle_alpha   90.00
_cell.angle_beta   90.00
_cell.angle_gamma   90.00
#
_symmetry.space_group_name_H-M   'P 1'
#
loop_
_entity.id
_entity.type
_entity.pdbx_description
1 polymer ?
#
loop_
_entity_poly.entity_id
_entity_poly.type
_entity_poly.pdbx_seq_one_letter_code
_entity_poly.pdbx_strand_id
1 'polypeptide(L)'
;MPRFSVLLGRAYTCKFCNRWLVPPNSWVFAERESKELLAILLKKLKPTMTKVRLVDASFVWTEPHSKRIKLKLTVQKEVVTGAVLQQIFVLEFVILNQVCL
;
A
#
# COMPACT_ATOMS: atom_id res chain seq x y z
N MET A 1 5.56 20.32 -14.88
CA MET A 1 6.43 19.41 -14.10
C MET A 1 5.68 18.10 -13.88
N PRO A 2 6.06 16.98 -14.51
CA PRO A 2 5.38 15.71 -14.31
C PRO A 2 5.76 15.24 -12.90
N ARG A 3 4.76 15.28 -12.02
CA ARG A 3 4.86 14.93 -10.61
C ARG A 3 5.36 13.47 -10.54
N PHE A 4 6.51 13.24 -9.87
CA PHE A 4 6.96 11.90 -9.51
C PHE A 4 5.74 11.08 -9.06
N SER A 5 5.52 10.00 -9.79
CA SER A 5 4.32 9.17 -9.81
C SER A 5 3.95 8.64 -8.43
N VAL A 6 3.20 9.42 -7.66
CA VAL A 6 2.44 8.90 -6.53
C VAL A 6 1.39 7.97 -7.14
N LEU A 7 1.65 6.66 -7.13
CA LEU A 7 0.63 5.68 -7.48
C LEU A 7 -0.47 5.82 -6.42
N LEU A 8 -1.59 6.41 -6.85
CA LEU A 8 -2.74 6.63 -5.99
C LEU A 8 -3.56 5.35 -5.93
N GLY A 9 -3.40 4.60 -4.83
CA GLY A 9 -4.21 3.42 -4.55
C GLY A 9 -5.52 3.78 -3.87
N ARG A 10 -6.53 2.92 -4.00
CA ARG A 10 -7.76 2.98 -3.19
C ARG A 10 -7.80 1.83 -2.20
N ALA A 11 -8.03 2.14 -0.94
CA ALA A 11 -8.24 1.16 0.12
C ALA A 11 -9.62 1.39 0.74
N TYR A 12 -10.37 0.32 1.00
CA TYR A 12 -11.73 0.41 1.52
C TYR A 12 -11.78 -0.08 2.95
N THR A 13 -12.49 0.65 3.81
CA THR A 13 -12.68 0.33 5.22
C THR A 13 -14.14 0.41 5.63
N CYS A 14 -14.55 -0.46 6.56
CA CYS A 14 -15.87 -0.50 7.16
C CYS A 14 -15.89 0.35 8.42
N LYS A 15 -16.73 1.38 8.44
CA LYS A 15 -16.87 2.32 9.58
C LYS A 15 -17.34 1.65 10.87
N PHE A 16 -18.14 0.59 10.77
CA PHE A 16 -18.78 -0.04 11.92
C PHE A 16 -17.94 -1.15 12.56
N CYS A 17 -17.01 -1.72 11.79
CA CYS A 17 -16.37 -2.97 12.14
C CYS A 17 -14.84 -2.93 12.04
N ASN A 18 -14.26 -1.79 11.65
CA ASN A 18 -12.81 -1.61 11.44
C ASN A 18 -12.18 -2.69 10.55
N ARG A 19 -12.98 -3.25 9.63
CA ARG A 19 -12.51 -4.22 8.64
C ARG A 19 -12.07 -3.51 7.37
N TRP A 20 -11.07 -4.07 6.73
CA TRP A 20 -10.51 -3.62 5.47
C TRP A 20 -10.85 -4.60 4.36
N LEU A 21 -11.15 -4.06 3.18
CA LEU A 21 -11.44 -4.86 2.00
C LEU A 21 -10.14 -5.41 1.39
N VAL A 22 -10.03 -6.72 1.42
CA VAL A 22 -9.00 -7.51 0.76
C VAL A 22 -9.55 -7.99 -0.58
N PRO A 23 -8.90 -7.66 -1.72
CA PRO A 23 -9.29 -8.21 -3.01
C PRO A 23 -9.23 -9.75 -2.98
N PRO A 24 -10.19 -10.47 -3.58
CA PRO A 24 -11.25 -9.98 -4.47
C PRO A 24 -12.51 -9.42 -3.77
N ASN A 25 -12.92 -9.93 -2.61
CA ASN A 25 -14.12 -9.41 -1.90
C ASN A 25 -14.19 -9.79 -0.41
N SER A 26 -13.06 -10.05 0.24
CA SER A 26 -13.04 -10.47 1.66
C SER A 26 -12.77 -9.29 2.59
N TRP A 27 -13.31 -9.37 3.82
CA TRP A 27 -13.14 -8.34 4.84
C TRP A 27 -12.34 -8.88 6.00
N VAL A 28 -11.23 -8.21 6.32
CA VAL A 28 -10.33 -8.62 7.40
C VAL A 28 -10.23 -7.48 8.39
N PHE A 29 -10.39 -7.77 9.68
CA PHE A 29 -10.13 -6.78 10.73
C PHE A 29 -8.66 -6.38 10.68
N ALA A 30 -8.37 -5.09 10.71
CA ALA A 30 -7.00 -4.60 10.83
C ALA A 30 -7.00 -3.21 11.45
N GLU A 31 -6.15 -3.00 12.44
CA GLU A 31 -5.95 -1.70 13.06
C GLU A 31 -5.19 -0.74 12.13
N ARG A 32 -5.32 0.57 12.37
CA ARG A 32 -4.51 1.57 11.67
C ARG A 32 -3.03 1.33 11.97
N GLU A 33 -2.18 1.46 10.96
CA GLU A 33 -0.73 1.26 11.07
C GLU A 33 -0.31 -0.14 11.55
N SER A 34 -1.17 -1.15 11.38
CA SER A 34 -0.87 -2.54 11.72
C SER A 34 -0.14 -3.30 10.59
N LYS A 35 0.54 -4.39 10.97
CA LYS A 35 1.16 -5.34 10.01
C LYS A 35 0.12 -5.95 9.06
N GLU A 36 -1.09 -6.17 9.55
CA GLU A 36 -2.20 -6.74 8.77
C GLU A 36 -2.62 -5.78 7.66
N LEU A 37 -2.80 -4.50 7.98
CA LEU A 37 -3.13 -3.47 7.01
C LEU A 37 -2.05 -3.34 5.94
N LEU A 38 -0.78 -3.40 6.34
CA LEU A 38 0.36 -3.38 5.41
C LEU A 38 0.29 -4.56 4.44
N ALA A 39 0.02 -5.78 4.93
CA ALA A 39 -0.14 -6.95 4.09
C ALA A 39 -1.30 -6.82 3.08
N ILE A 40 -2.42 -6.20 3.48
CA ILE A 40 -3.56 -5.92 2.60
C ILE A 40 -3.18 -4.94 1.49
N LEU A 41 -2.48 -3.85 1.83
CA LEU A 41 -2.02 -2.87 0.86
C LEU A 41 -0.98 -3.46 -0.11
N LEU A 42 -0.03 -4.25 0.39
CA LEU A 42 0.94 -4.96 -0.45
C LEU A 42 0.27 -5.94 -1.41
N LYS A 43 -0.75 -6.70 -0.97
CA LYS A 43 -1.53 -7.59 -1.84
C LYS A 43 -2.15 -6.85 -3.02
N LYS A 44 -2.64 -5.61 -2.83
CA LYS A 44 -3.17 -4.77 -3.90
C LYS A 44 -2.09 -4.32 -4.89
N LEU A 45 -0.84 -4.19 -4.45
CA LEU A 45 0.29 -3.75 -5.28
C LEU A 45 1.01 -4.89 -5.99
N LYS A 46 0.88 -6.14 -5.52
CA LYS A 46 1.44 -7.34 -6.16
C LYS A 46 1.32 -7.35 -7.69
N PRO A 47 0.15 -7.11 -8.32
CA PRO A 47 0.05 -7.13 -9.79
C PRO A 47 0.90 -6.07 -10.49
N THR A 48 1.18 -4.94 -9.83
CA THR A 48 2.01 -3.86 -10.36
C THR A 48 3.50 -4.10 -10.10
N MET A 49 3.84 -4.95 -9.12
CA MET A 49 5.21 -5.19 -8.65
C MET A 49 5.87 -6.47 -9.20
N THR A 50 5.30 -7.11 -10.21
CA THR A 50 5.77 -8.42 -10.74
C THR A 50 7.24 -8.46 -11.17
N LYS A 51 7.82 -7.31 -11.54
CA LYS A 51 9.22 -7.20 -12.05
C LYS A 51 10.22 -6.73 -11.00
N VAL A 52 9.79 -6.48 -9.76
CA VAL A 52 10.63 -5.92 -8.69
C VAL A 52 10.47 -6.71 -7.41
N ARG A 53 11.56 -6.90 -6.67
CA ARG A 53 11.54 -7.58 -5.36
C ARG A 53 11.29 -6.54 -4.28
N LEU A 54 10.30 -6.76 -3.42
CA LEU A 54 10.08 -5.92 -2.24
C LEU A 54 11.13 -6.29 -1.17
N VAL A 55 11.85 -5.30 -0.67
CA VAL A 55 12.84 -5.46 0.42
C VAL A 55 12.23 -5.06 1.74
N ASP A 56 11.64 -3.87 1.78
CA ASP A 56 11.11 -3.26 2.99
C ASP A 56 9.87 -2.43 2.68
N ALA A 57 8.98 -2.35 3.67
CA ALA A 57 7.74 -1.60 3.61
C ALA A 57 7.46 -0.99 4.98
N SER A 58 7.27 0.33 5.01
CA SER A 58 7.02 1.09 6.24
C SER A 58 5.90 2.11 6.06
N PHE A 59 5.17 2.38 7.14
CA PHE A 59 4.21 3.47 7.18
C PHE A 59 4.94 4.79 7.32
N VAL A 60 4.52 5.77 6.53
CA VAL A 60 4.93 7.16 6.70
C VAL A 60 3.80 7.86 7.42
N TRP A 61 4.11 8.50 8.55
CA TRP A 61 3.12 9.26 9.31
C TRP A 61 2.43 10.27 8.41
N THR A 62 1.11 10.28 8.48
CA THR A 62 0.25 11.20 7.77
C THR A 62 -0.73 11.83 8.75
N GLU A 63 -1.15 13.06 8.46
CA GLU A 63 -2.11 13.79 9.26
C GLU A 63 -3.36 12.93 9.59
N PRO A 64 -3.81 12.83 10.85
CA PRO A 64 -4.89 11.92 11.29
C PRO A 64 -6.22 12.08 10.54
N HIS A 65 -6.49 13.26 10.00
CA HIS A 65 -7.73 13.59 9.29
C HIS A 65 -7.69 13.32 7.79
N SER A 66 -6.51 13.04 7.24
CA SER A 66 -6.29 13.07 5.79
C SER A 66 -7.01 11.94 5.02
N LYS A 67 -7.57 10.94 5.71
CA LYS A 67 -8.11 9.70 5.10
C LYS A 67 -7.16 9.13 4.04
N ARG A 68 -5.85 9.33 4.25
CA ARG A 68 -4.79 8.92 3.33
C ARG A 68 -3.77 8.15 4.15
N ILE A 69 -3.19 7.12 3.54
CA ILE A 69 -2.11 6.34 4.11
C ILE A 69 -0.94 6.44 3.16
N LYS A 70 0.21 6.89 3.67
CA LYS A 70 1.45 6.87 2.89
C LYS A 70 2.28 5.66 3.26
N LEU A 71 2.74 4.95 2.26
CA LEU A 71 3.65 3.81 2.42
C LEU A 71 4.97 4.13 1.74
N LYS A 72 6.07 3.98 2.46
CA LYS A 72 7.41 3.99 1.89
C LYS A 72 7.79 2.55 1.58
N LEU A 73 7.96 2.26 0.29
CA LEU A 73 8.40 0.96 -0.18
C LEU A 73 9.83 1.05 -0.68
N THR A 74 10.62 0.06 -0.32
CA THR A 74 11.97 -0.15 -0.82
C THR A 74 11.94 -1.40 -1.69
N VAL A 75 12.20 -1.23 -2.98
CA VAL A 75 12.26 -2.35 -3.93
C VAL A 75 13.65 -2.47 -4.52
N GLN A 76 13.97 -3.69 -4.93
CA GLN A 76 15.16 -4.02 -5.69
C GLN A 76 14.76 -4.51 -7.08
N LYS A 77 15.45 -3.98 -8.10
CA LYS A 77 15.32 -4.41 -9.48
C LYS A 77 16.69 -4.76 -10.01
N GLU A 78 16.82 -5.94 -10.61
CA GLU A 78 17.99 -6.31 -11.39
C GLU A 78 17.90 -5.62 -12.76
N VAL A 79 18.94 -4.87 -13.12
CA VAL A 79 18.87 -3.97 -14.28
C VAL A 79 19.67 -4.54 -15.46
N VAL A 80 20.93 -4.95 -15.25
CA VAL A 80 21.76 -5.73 -16.20
C VAL A 80 22.91 -6.41 -15.41
N THR A 81 23.29 -7.64 -15.78
CA THR A 81 24.53 -8.34 -15.33
C THR A 81 24.90 -8.18 -13.85
N GLY A 82 24.08 -8.72 -12.94
CA GLY A 82 24.38 -8.80 -11.50
C GLY A 82 24.26 -7.48 -10.72
N ALA A 83 24.01 -6.35 -11.37
CA ALA A 83 23.78 -5.08 -10.69
C ALA A 83 22.33 -4.99 -10.17
N VAL A 84 22.19 -4.92 -8.84
CA VAL A 84 20.91 -4.73 -8.14
C VAL A 84 20.74 -3.24 -7.84
N LEU A 85 19.73 -2.60 -8.43
CA LEU A 85 19.34 -1.24 -8.06
C LEU A 85 18.25 -1.29 -7.00
N GLN A 86 18.51 -0.62 -5.88
CA GLN A 86 17.52 -0.37 -4.85
C GLN A 86 16.88 1.00 -5.07
N GLN A 87 15.56 1.04 -5.12
CA GLN A 87 14.79 2.27 -5.27
C GLN A 87 13.76 2.38 -4.17
N ILE A 88 13.68 3.57 -3.59
CA ILE A 88 12.68 3.93 -2.61
C ILE A 88 11.59 4.73 -3.33
N PHE A 89 10.34 4.38 -3.10
CA PHE A 89 9.21 5.17 -3.57
C PHE A 89 8.13 5.27 -2.49
N VAL A 90 7.40 6.38 -2.54
CA VAL A 90 6.31 6.67 -1.61
C VAL A 90 5.00 6.52 -2.37
N LEU A 91 4.16 5.63 -1.87
CA LEU A 91 2.81 5.40 -2.36
C LEU A 91 1.81 6.09 -1.46
N GLU A 92 0.68 6.50 -2.03
CA GLU A 92 -0.42 7.08 -1.29
C GLU A 92 -1.70 6.30 -1.56
N PHE A 93 -2.35 5.85 -0.49
CA PHE A 93 -3.65 5.19 -0.54
C PHE A 93 -4.73 6.10 0.00
N VAL A 94 -5.77 6.33 -0.79
CA VAL A 94 -6.99 7.02 -0.34
C VAL A 94 -7.90 6.00 0.34
N ILE A 95 -8.26 6.28 1.59
CA ILE A 95 -9.20 5.49 2.38
C ILE A 95 -10.63 5.90 1.99
N LEU A 96 -11.36 4.94 1.44
CA LEU A 96 -12.77 5.04 1.11
C LEU A 96 -13.58 4.22 2.12
N ASN A 97 -14.74 4.72 2.51
CA ASN A 97 -15.62 3.98 3.40
C ASN A 97 -16.58 3.13 2.56
N GLN A 98 -16.63 1.83 2.82
CA GLN A 98 -17.64 0.92 2.29
C GLN A 98 -18.20 0.07 3.43
N VAL A 99 -19.49 -0.23 3.36
CA VAL A 99 -20.13 -1.13 4.32
C VAL A 99 -19.77 -2.57 3.92
N CYS A 100 -19.33 -3.37 4.89
CA CYS A 100 -19.23 -4.81 4.67
C CYS A 100 -20.64 -5.41 4.67
N LEU A 101 -20.94 -6.22 3.66
CA LEU A 101 -22.12 -7.07 3.63
C LEU A 101 -21.85 -8.36 4.41
#